data_AF-A0A2N0U2H5-F1
#
_entry.id   AF-A0A2N0U2H5-F1
#
_cell.length_a   1.000
_cell.length_b   1.000
_cell.length_c   1.000
_cell.angle_alpha   90.00
_cell.angle_beta   90.00
_cell.angle_gamma   90.00
#
_symmetry.space_group_name_H-M   'P 1'
#
loop_
_entity.id
_entity.type
_entity.pdbx_description
1 polymer ?
#
loop_
_entity_poly.entity_id
_entity_poly.type
_entity_poly.pdbx_seq_one_letter_code
_entity_poly.pdbx_strand_id
1 'polypeptide(L)'
;MNFKIIIIFISLFLITLSGFAQEAFRVNIFVDADKNIYLEDRNVTIGELSKETKDLIYKQPATKYNRLVFNIYGDKNLKHGFIMDINHKLLSLGKGLKSKTNKYLLEYKNINLDDSAWQEEIKSLQLDAVKD
;
A
#
# COMPACT_ATOMS: atom_id res chain seq x y z
N MET A 1 -51.84 38.50 16.78
CA MET A 1 -50.74 38.54 17.76
C MET A 1 -50.11 37.16 17.81
N ASN A 2 -48.79 37.11 17.64
CA ASN A 2 -47.99 35.93 17.35
C ASN A 2 -47.69 35.10 18.61
N PHE A 3 -47.72 33.77 18.56
CA PHE A 3 -46.83 32.87 19.33
C PHE A 3 -46.85 31.49 18.63
N LYS A 4 -45.88 31.18 17.75
CA LYS A 4 -44.49 30.74 17.96
C LYS A 4 -44.34 29.28 18.45
N ILE A 5 -43.89 28.45 17.49
CA ILE A 5 -42.87 27.40 17.59
C ILE A 5 -43.30 26.09 18.27
N ILE A 6 -43.83 25.17 17.45
CA ILE A 6 -43.81 23.71 17.69
C ILE A 6 -42.82 23.11 16.69
N ILE A 7 -41.51 23.33 16.86
CA ILE A 7 -40.47 22.56 16.15
C ILE A 7 -39.22 22.52 17.03
N ILE A 8 -39.24 21.77 18.12
CA ILE A 8 -38.00 21.43 18.86
C ILE A 8 -38.16 20.01 19.40
N PHE A 9 -38.01 19.00 18.55
CA PHE A 9 -37.67 17.65 19.06
C PHE A 9 -36.93 16.74 18.07
N ILE A 10 -36.67 17.18 16.83
CA ILE A 10 -36.03 16.34 15.80
C ILE A 10 -34.61 16.84 15.43
N SER A 11 -34.03 17.78 16.18
CA SER A 11 -32.69 18.30 15.85
C SER A 11 -31.51 17.64 16.57
N LEU A 12 -31.72 16.69 17.49
CA LEU A 12 -30.64 16.23 18.38
C LEU A 12 -30.00 14.87 18.05
N PHE A 13 -30.32 14.23 16.93
CA PHE A 13 -29.68 12.97 16.54
C PHE A 13 -29.24 12.94 15.07
N LEU A 14 -28.58 14.01 14.63
CA LEU A 14 -27.63 13.94 13.52
C LEU A 14 -26.21 14.04 14.09
N ILE A 15 -25.88 13.15 15.02
CA ILE A 15 -24.47 12.81 15.23
C ILE A 15 -24.09 12.01 13.99
N THR A 16 -23.60 12.70 12.96
CA THR A 16 -22.86 12.04 11.90
C THR A 16 -21.69 11.34 12.58
N LEU A 17 -21.81 10.03 12.81
CA LEU A 17 -20.67 9.15 13.02
C LEU A 17 -19.87 9.24 11.72
N SER A 18 -19.02 10.26 11.62
CA SER A 18 -17.88 10.22 10.71
C SER A 18 -17.05 9.06 11.22
N GLY A 19 -17.33 7.87 10.70
CA GLY A 19 -16.52 6.69 10.96
C GLY A 19 -15.09 7.11 10.68
N PHE A 20 -14.26 7.13 11.72
CA PHE A 20 -12.85 7.45 11.58
C PHE A 20 -12.29 6.53 10.50
N ALA A 21 -12.08 7.09 9.31
CA ALA A 21 -11.50 6.36 8.20
C ALA A 21 -10.04 6.13 8.57
N GLN A 22 -9.79 5.03 9.27
CA GLN A 22 -8.44 4.60 9.63
C GLN A 22 -7.64 4.41 8.35
N GLU A 23 -6.44 4.98 8.35
CA GLU A 23 -5.59 5.04 7.17
C GLU A 23 -5.09 3.64 6.79
N ALA A 24 -4.74 3.45 5.52
CA ALA A 24 -4.02 2.25 5.10
C ALA A 24 -2.53 2.49 5.22
N PHE A 25 -1.82 1.62 5.93
CA PHE A 25 -0.36 1.60 5.86
C PHE A 25 0.04 0.96 4.53
N ARG A 26 0.82 1.67 3.73
CA ARG A 26 1.26 1.23 2.41
C ARG A 26 2.72 0.81 2.49
N VAL A 27 3.02 -0.34 1.91
CA VAL A 27 4.38 -0.85 1.75
C VAL A 27 4.62 -1.02 0.25
N ASN A 28 5.63 -0.37 -0.27
CA ASN A 28 6.00 -0.40 -1.68
C ASN A 28 7.21 -1.32 -1.89
N ILE A 29 7.07 -2.23 -2.84
CA ILE A 29 8.09 -3.19 -3.24
C ILE A 29 8.32 -2.99 -4.73
N PHE A 30 9.55 -2.72 -5.12
CA PHE A 30 9.94 -2.56 -6.51
C PHE A 30 10.86 -3.71 -6.91
N VAL A 31 10.67 -4.22 -8.12
CA VAL A 31 11.43 -5.34 -8.65
C VAL A 31 11.87 -5.01 -10.07
N ASP A 32 13.17 -4.96 -10.30
CA ASP A 32 13.73 -4.68 -11.62
C ASP A 32 13.85 -5.95 -12.48
N ALA A 33 14.28 -5.80 -13.74
CA ALA A 33 14.44 -6.91 -14.67
C ALA A 33 15.47 -7.97 -14.19
N ASP A 34 16.45 -7.56 -13.38
CA ASP A 34 17.53 -8.40 -12.84
C ASP A 34 17.14 -9.09 -11.52
N LYS A 35 15.88 -8.92 -11.07
CA LYS A 35 15.32 -9.46 -9.82
C LYS A 35 15.90 -8.85 -8.55
N ASN A 36 16.50 -7.67 -8.63
CA ASN A 36 16.80 -6.90 -7.44
C ASN A 36 15.47 -6.42 -6.82
N ILE A 37 15.37 -6.53 -5.50
CA ILE A 37 14.16 -6.19 -4.76
C ILE A 37 14.46 -4.96 -3.92
N TYR A 38 13.62 -3.94 -4.05
CA TYR A 38 13.72 -2.71 -3.29
C TYR A 38 12.46 -2.58 -2.43
N LEU A 39 12.66 -2.54 -1.11
CA LEU A 39 11.61 -2.28 -0.13
C LEU A 39 11.69 -0.81 0.26
N GLU A 40 10.72 -0.02 -0.22
CA GLU A 40 10.80 1.45 -0.24
C GLU A 40 12.09 1.91 -0.95
N ASP A 41 13.10 2.33 -0.20
CA ASP A 41 14.39 2.85 -0.64
C ASP A 41 15.56 1.89 -0.41
N ARG A 42 15.31 0.71 0.17
CA ARG A 42 16.37 -0.24 0.55
C ARG A 42 16.39 -1.45 -0.35
N ASN A 43 17.55 -1.75 -0.93
CA ASN A 43 17.79 -3.03 -1.59
C ASN A 43 17.79 -4.15 -0.53
N VAL A 44 16.99 -5.19 -0.76
CA VAL A 44 16.82 -6.33 0.14
C VAL A 44 16.87 -7.62 -0.64
N THR A 45 17.39 -8.68 -0.02
CA THR A 45 17.28 -10.02 -0.62
C THR A 45 15.89 -10.62 -0.41
N ILE A 46 15.53 -11.60 -1.23
CA ILE A 46 14.27 -12.35 -1.08
C ILE A 46 14.16 -13.08 0.27
N GLY A 47 15.29 -13.39 0.92
CA GLY A 47 15.35 -13.98 2.26
C GLY A 47 15.04 -12.97 3.36
N GLU A 48 15.48 -11.71 3.18
CA GLU A 48 15.31 -10.64 4.15
C GLU A 48 13.97 -9.92 4.04
N LEU A 49 13.35 -9.94 2.84
CA LEU A 49 12.12 -9.21 2.53
C LEU A 49 11.03 -9.37 3.61
N SER A 50 10.79 -10.60 4.08
CA SER A 50 9.77 -10.86 5.10
C SER A 50 10.09 -10.21 6.44
N LYS A 51 11.36 -10.28 6.87
CA LYS A 51 11.83 -9.71 8.14
C LYS A 51 11.78 -8.18 8.08
N GLU A 52 12.37 -7.60 7.03
CA GLU A 52 12.43 -6.14 6.87
C GLU A 52 11.04 -5.53 6.72
N THR A 53 10.13 -6.18 5.99
CA THR A 53 8.75 -5.72 5.86
C THR A 53 8.00 -5.77 7.20
N LYS A 54 8.20 -6.84 7.97
CA LYS A 54 7.60 -6.99 9.30
C LYS A 54 8.09 -5.91 10.27
N ASP A 55 9.38 -5.61 10.23
CA ASP A 55 9.99 -4.54 11.05
C ASP A 55 9.45 -3.15 10.65
N LEU A 56 9.22 -2.90 9.36
CA LEU A 56 8.56 -1.66 8.91
C LEU A 56 7.13 -1.53 9.43
N ILE A 57 6.35 -2.63 9.40
CA ILE A 57 4.97 -2.65 9.88
C ILE A 57 4.90 -2.41 11.39
N TYR A 58 5.76 -3.06 12.18
CA TYR A 58 5.72 -2.94 13.64
C TYR A 58 6.18 -1.60 14.18
N LYS A 59 6.96 -0.84 13.41
CA LYS A 59 7.32 0.54 13.78
C LYS A 59 6.14 1.51 13.69
N GLN A 60 5.04 1.12 13.07
CA GLN A 60 3.88 1.98 12.89
C GLN A 60 2.93 1.96 14.09
N PRO A 61 2.26 3.09 14.40
CA PRO A 61 1.25 3.12 15.45
C PRO A 61 0.04 2.24 15.08
N ALA A 62 -0.25 1.24 15.91
CA ALA A 62 -1.37 0.30 15.70
C ALA A 62 -2.75 0.99 15.66
N THR A 63 -2.89 2.17 16.28
CA THR A 63 -4.14 2.95 16.30
C THR A 63 -4.35 3.80 15.05
N LYS A 64 -3.29 4.08 14.28
CA LYS A 64 -3.36 4.92 13.08
C LYS A 64 -3.83 4.13 11.86
N TYR A 65 -3.39 2.88 11.75
CA TYR A 65 -3.60 2.05 10.57
C TYR A 65 -4.39 0.78 10.90
N ASN A 66 -5.44 0.49 10.13
CA ASN A 66 -6.26 -0.72 10.29
C ASN A 66 -6.21 -1.67 9.10
N ARG A 67 -5.47 -1.27 8.07
CA ARG A 67 -5.32 -1.98 6.82
C ARG A 67 -3.88 -1.87 6.36
N LEU A 68 -3.39 -2.96 5.80
CA LEU A 68 -2.09 -3.07 5.16
C LEU A 68 -2.27 -3.18 3.65
N VAL A 69 -1.55 -2.39 2.89
CA VAL A 69 -1.58 -2.43 1.42
C VAL A 69 -0.16 -2.62 0.92
N PHE A 70 0.10 -3.78 0.32
CA PHE A 70 1.35 -4.04 -0.39
C PHE A 70 1.18 -3.60 -1.83
N ASN A 71 2.09 -2.79 -2.35
CA ASN A 71 2.17 -2.44 -3.77
C ASN A 71 3.44 -3.08 -4.33
N ILE A 72 3.30 -4.01 -5.27
CA ILE A 72 4.42 -4.63 -5.96
C ILE A 72 4.50 -4.01 -7.35
N TYR A 73 5.60 -3.35 -7.64
CA TYR A 73 5.92 -2.74 -8.93
C TYR A 73 6.99 -3.62 -9.59
N GLY A 74 6.65 -4.33 -10.65
CA GLY A 74 7.58 -5.26 -11.30
C GLY A 74 7.87 -4.86 -12.73
N ASP A 75 9.12 -4.94 -13.16
CA ASP A 75 9.51 -4.77 -14.57
C ASP A 75 8.70 -5.68 -15.49
N LYS A 76 8.30 -5.17 -16.65
CA LYS A 76 7.49 -5.92 -17.63
C LYS A 76 8.14 -7.19 -18.16
N ASN A 77 9.47 -7.26 -18.16
CA ASN A 77 10.23 -8.42 -18.64
C ASN A 77 10.43 -9.48 -17.55
N LEU A 78 10.03 -9.17 -16.32
CA LEU A 78 10.18 -10.07 -15.19
C LEU A 78 9.18 -11.24 -15.30
N LYS A 79 9.66 -12.46 -15.00
CA LYS A 79 8.81 -13.65 -14.98
C LYS A 79 7.70 -13.49 -13.95
N HIS A 80 6.45 -13.67 -14.37
CA HIS A 80 5.26 -13.60 -13.51
C HIS A 80 5.39 -14.44 -12.22
N GLY A 81 5.99 -15.63 -12.31
CA GLY A 81 6.22 -16.50 -11.15
C GLY A 81 7.04 -15.84 -10.03
N PHE A 82 8.02 -15.01 -10.37
CA PHE A 82 8.83 -14.30 -9.36
C PHE A 82 8.01 -13.24 -8.61
N ILE A 83 7.10 -12.53 -9.29
CA ILE A 83 6.15 -11.60 -8.65
C ILE A 83 5.22 -12.37 -7.70
N MET A 84 4.79 -13.57 -8.10
CA MET A 84 3.93 -14.39 -7.25
C MET A 84 4.66 -14.88 -6.00
N ASP A 85 5.93 -15.28 -6.11
CA ASP A 85 6.73 -15.69 -4.95
C ASP A 85 6.86 -14.55 -3.91
N ILE A 86 7.07 -13.33 -4.38
CA ILE A 86 7.09 -12.12 -3.55
C ILE A 86 5.71 -11.90 -2.91
N ASN A 87 4.64 -11.95 -3.70
CA ASN A 87 3.27 -11.77 -3.19
C ASN A 87 2.92 -12.79 -2.10
N HIS A 88 3.24 -14.07 -2.30
CA HIS A 88 3.00 -15.11 -1.31
C HIS A 88 3.75 -14.86 0.00
N LYS A 89 5.00 -14.41 -0.08
CA LYS A 89 5.78 -14.00 1.10
C LYS A 89 5.12 -12.84 1.85
N LEU A 90 4.66 -11.81 1.15
CA LEU A 90 4.04 -10.63 1.77
C LEU A 90 2.67 -10.95 2.39
N LEU A 91 1.83 -11.74 1.71
CA LEU A 91 0.53 -12.17 2.23
C LEU A 91 0.66 -12.95 3.54
N SER A 92 1.75 -13.69 3.73
CA SER A 92 2.01 -14.39 4.99
C SER A 92 2.18 -13.44 6.19
N LEU A 93 2.61 -12.19 5.95
CA LEU A 93 2.80 -11.15 6.98
C LEU A 93 1.51 -10.43 7.35
N GLY A 94 0.54 -10.38 6.44
CA GLY A 94 -0.75 -9.72 6.64
C GLY A 94 -1.74 -10.49 7.50
N LYS A 95 -1.38 -11.67 8.02
CA LYS A 95 -2.26 -12.50 8.86
C LYS A 95 -2.63 -11.76 10.14
N GLY A 96 -3.91 -11.41 10.27
CA GLY A 96 -4.45 -10.68 11.42
C GLY A 96 -4.81 -9.21 11.17
N LEU A 97 -4.43 -8.66 10.01
CA LEU A 97 -4.86 -7.34 9.53
C LEU A 97 -5.63 -7.50 8.22
N LYS A 98 -6.54 -6.57 7.93
CA LYS A 98 -7.09 -6.47 6.57
C LYS A 98 -5.92 -6.14 5.64
N SER A 99 -5.56 -7.06 4.75
CA SER A 99 -4.44 -6.86 3.82
C SER A 99 -4.91 -6.96 2.38
N LYS A 100 -4.29 -6.17 1.50
CA LYS A 100 -4.46 -6.24 0.04
C LYS A 100 -3.08 -6.13 -0.60
N THR A 101 -2.86 -6.89 -1.67
CA THR A 101 -1.73 -6.65 -2.58
C THR A 101 -2.24 -6.04 -3.88
N ASN A 102 -1.60 -4.97 -4.34
CA ASN A 102 -1.73 -4.45 -5.69
C ASN A 102 -0.44 -4.79 -6.45
N LYS A 103 -0.56 -5.12 -7.74
CA LYS A 103 0.55 -5.49 -8.61
C LYS A 103 0.53 -4.58 -9.83
N TYR A 104 1.65 -3.96 -10.17
CA TYR A 104 1.79 -2.99 -11.25
C TYR A 104 2.95 -3.38 -12.17
N LEU A 105 2.78 -3.20 -13.47
CA LEU A 105 3.84 -3.34 -14.46
C LEU A 105 4.63 -2.04 -14.60
N LEU A 106 5.94 -2.14 -14.48
CA LEU A 106 6.89 -1.07 -14.79
C LEU A 106 7.34 -1.24 -16.24
N GLU A 107 6.89 -0.35 -17.11
CA GLU A 107 7.30 -0.28 -18.51
C GLU A 107 8.27 0.88 -18.73
N TYR A 108 9.53 0.75 -18.29
CA TYR A 108 10.51 1.83 -18.47
C TYR A 108 11.78 1.38 -19.14
N LYS A 109 12.25 2.19 -20.10
CA LYS A 109 13.53 1.96 -20.75
C LYS A 109 14.72 2.52 -19.97
N ASN A 110 14.53 3.44 -19.02
CA ASN A 110 15.60 4.11 -18.26
C ASN A 110 15.07 4.83 -16.99
N ILE A 111 14.36 4.15 -16.08
CA ILE A 111 14.25 4.72 -14.71
C ILE A 111 15.58 4.41 -14.02
N ASN A 112 16.30 5.47 -13.66
CA ASN A 112 17.51 5.31 -12.87
C ASN A 112 17.13 5.05 -11.41
N LEU A 113 17.20 3.78 -10.99
CA LEU A 113 16.92 3.37 -9.62
C LEU A 113 17.99 3.85 -8.62
N ASP A 114 19.05 4.51 -9.09
CA ASP A 114 20.06 5.14 -8.23
C ASP A 114 19.71 6.60 -7.86
N ASP A 115 18.69 7.21 -8.48
CA ASP A 115 18.26 8.57 -8.15
C ASP A 115 17.38 8.61 -6.89
N SER A 116 17.70 9.44 -5.91
CA SER A 116 16.90 9.64 -4.70
C SER A 116 15.38 9.85 -4.91
N ALA A 117 14.93 10.29 -6.09
CA ALA A 117 13.52 10.58 -6.38
C ALA A 117 12.75 9.50 -7.18
N TRP A 118 13.40 8.42 -7.63
CA TRP A 118 12.78 7.48 -8.60
C TRP A 118 11.48 6.82 -8.08
N GLN A 119 11.34 6.65 -6.76
CA GLN A 119 10.15 6.02 -6.16
C GLN A 119 8.91 6.91 -6.28
N GLU A 120 9.07 8.23 -6.13
CA GLU A 120 7.98 9.18 -6.29
C GLU A 120 7.60 9.31 -7.76
N GLU A 121 8.58 9.25 -8.65
CA GLU A 121 8.33 9.14 -10.09
C GLU A 121 7.47 7.90 -10.38
N ILE A 122 7.87 6.70 -9.92
CA ILE A 122 7.08 5.47 -10.13
C ILE A 122 5.66 5.56 -9.57
N LYS A 123 5.47 6.14 -8.39
CA LYS A 123 4.14 6.30 -7.78
C LYS A 123 3.24 7.27 -8.57
N SER A 124 3.84 8.26 -9.24
CA SER A 124 3.11 9.24 -10.06
C SER A 124 2.64 8.68 -11.41
N LEU A 125 3.24 7.56 -11.83
CA LEU A 125 2.97 6.97 -13.13
C LEU A 125 1.63 6.24 -13.15
N GLN A 126 0.90 6.35 -14.26
CA GLN A 126 -0.31 5.58 -14.51
C GLN A 126 0.07 4.17 -14.96
N LEU A 127 0.41 3.32 -14.00
CA LEU A 127 0.89 1.97 -14.27
C LEU A 127 -0.26 0.98 -14.48
N ASP A 128 -0.06 0.06 -15.43
CA ASP A 128 -1.00 -1.02 -15.68
C ASP A 128 -1.02 -2.01 -14.52
N ALA A 129 -2.22 -2.31 -14.02
CA ALA A 129 -2.41 -3.33 -13.00
C ALA A 129 -2.25 -4.73 -13.61
N VAL A 130 -1.46 -5.59 -12.96
CA VAL A 130 -1.39 -7.01 -13.31
C VAL A 130 -2.69 -7.67 -12.85
N LYS A 131 -3.50 -8.12 -13.81
CA LYS A 131 -4.73 -8.88 -13.53
C LYS A 131 -4.36 -10.25 -12.95
N ASP A 132 -5.15 -10.70 -11.97
CA ASP A 132 -5.09 -12.05 -11.40
C ASP A 132 -5.66 -13.09 -12.38
#